data_AF-A0A929Y0Q7-F1
#
_entry.id   AF-A0A929Y0Q7-F1
#
_cell.length_a   1.000
_cell.length_b   1.000
_cell.length_c   1.000
_cell.angle_alpha   90.00
_cell.angle_beta   90.00
_cell.angle_gamma   90.00
#
_symmetry.space_group_name_H-M   'P 1'
#
loop_
_entity.id
_entity.type
_entity.pdbx_description
1 polymer ?
#
loop_
_entity_poly.entity_id
_entity_poly.type
_entity_poly.pdbx_seq_one_letter_code
_entity_poly.pdbx_strand_id
1 'polypeptide(L)' 'MVSYYKKCPYCGRAMEKGSIPPGRYSLKWKSDYENRSSLNYMFNFDKRDVKLSSVWGEICCIAYLCRVCRKIVIDV' A
#
# COMPACT_ATOMS: atom_id res chain seq x y z
N MET A 1 0.49 -26.53 -8.69
CA MET A 1 0.02 -25.26 -8.10
C MET A 1 0.98 -24.16 -8.52
N VAL A 2 0.58 -23.24 -9.40
CA VAL A 2 1.45 -22.11 -9.80
C VAL A 2 1.42 -21.10 -8.66
N SER A 3 2.48 -21.07 -7.86
CA SER A 3 2.72 -19.98 -6.93
C SER A 3 3.13 -18.76 -7.76
N TYR A 4 2.23 -17.80 -7.94
CA TYR A 4 2.55 -16.51 -8.55
C TYR A 4 3.48 -15.72 -7.62
N TYR A 5 4.78 -16.01 -7.65
CA TYR A 5 5.75 -15.25 -6.90
C TYR A 5 5.95 -13.89 -7.58
N LYS A 6 5.78 -12.78 -6.84
CA LYS A 6 6.12 -11.46 -7.36
C LYS A 6 7.63 -11.28 -7.39
N LYS A 7 8.14 -10.73 -8.49
CA LYS A 7 9.53 -10.32 -8.65
C LYS A 7 9.67 -8.85 -8.29
N CYS A 8 10.77 -8.51 -7.63
CA CYS A 8 11.13 -7.13 -7.32
C CYS A 8 11.38 -6.36 -8.61
N PRO A 9 10.70 -5.22 -8.85
CA PRO A 9 10.88 -4.46 -10.09
C PRO A 9 12.27 -3.80 -10.20
N TYR A 10 13.04 -3.77 -9.10
CA TYR A 10 14.37 -3.14 -9.07
C TYR A 10 15.52 -4.14 -9.26
N CYS A 11 15.40 -5.37 -8.74
CA CYS A 11 16.48 -6.37 -8.81
C CYS A 11 16.07 -7.73 -9.39
N GLY A 12 14.81 -7.90 -9.79
CA GLY A 12 14.28 -9.13 -10.38
C GLY A 12 14.12 -10.32 -9.43
N ARG A 13 14.60 -10.24 -8.18
CA ARG A 13 14.53 -11.34 -7.20
C ARG A 13 13.09 -11.56 -6.69
N ALA A 14 12.81 -12.77 -6.24
CA ALA A 14 11.53 -13.10 -5.60
C ALA A 14 11.28 -12.23 -4.36
N MET A 15 10.01 -11.91 -4.11
CA MET A 15 9.56 -11.11 -2.98
C MET A 15 8.74 -11.95 -2.01
N GLU A 16 8.86 -11.63 -0.72
CA GLU A 16 8.10 -12.24 0.37
C GLU A 16 6.68 -11.64 0.40
N LYS A 17 5.65 -12.48 0.30
CA LYS A 17 4.26 -12.05 0.41
C LYS A 17 3.91 -11.77 1.88
N GLY A 18 3.23 -10.67 2.13
CA GLY A 18 2.67 -10.28 3.42
C GLY A 18 1.40 -9.45 3.25
N SER A 19 0.94 -8.85 4.34
CA SER A 19 -0.24 -8.00 4.38
C SER A 19 0.03 -6.75 5.20
N ILE A 20 -0.71 -5.67 4.95
CA ILE A 20 -0.65 -4.44 5.74
C ILE A 20 -1.84 -4.41 6.71
N PRO A 21 -1.67 -4.84 7.97
CA PRO A 21 -2.78 -4.85 8.91
C PRO A 21 -3.22 -3.42 9.26
N PRO A 22 -4.49 -3.22 9.64
CA PRO A 22 -4.92 -1.97 10.24
C PRO A 22 -4.24 -1.76 11.61
N GLY A 23 -3.99 -0.49 11.93
CA GLY A 23 -3.57 -0.07 13.28
C GLY A 23 -4.77 0.42 14.10
N ARG A 24 -4.56 1.47 14.90
CA ARG A 24 -5.68 2.20 15.57
C ARG A 24 -6.57 2.96 14.58
N TYR A 25 -6.04 3.30 13.41
CA TYR A 25 -6.73 4.01 12.34
C TYR A 25 -6.54 3.27 11.01
N SER A 26 -7.41 3.56 10.04
CA SER A 26 -7.26 3.04 8.67
C SER A 26 -6.00 3.62 8.04
N LEU A 27 -5.17 2.77 7.42
CA LEU A 27 -3.98 3.23 6.71
C LEU A 27 -4.35 3.65 5.29
N LYS A 28 -3.77 4.77 4.84
CA LYS A 28 -4.00 5.31 3.50
C LYS A 28 -2.68 5.75 2.90
N TRP A 29 -2.49 5.49 1.61
CA TRP A 29 -1.48 6.17 0.83
C TRP A 29 -2.03 7.55 0.44
N LYS A 30 -1.22 8.58 0.66
CA LYS A 30 -1.49 9.95 0.23
C LYS A 30 -0.36 10.39 -0.68
N SER A 31 -0.70 11.09 -1.75
CA SER A 31 0.30 11.75 -2.57
C SER A 31 0.82 12.98 -1.86
N ASP A 32 2.15 13.18 -1.89
CA ASP A 32 2.80 14.41 -1.46
C ASP A 32 2.66 15.55 -2.48
N TYR A 33 1.86 15.36 -3.56
CA TYR A 33 1.67 16.37 -4.59
C TYR A 33 1.22 17.71 -3.97
N GLU A 34 2.09 18.73 -4.08
CA GLU A 34 2.02 19.99 -3.34
C GLU A 34 0.77 20.85 -3.66
N ASN A 35 0.04 20.53 -4.72
CA ASN A 35 -1.08 21.34 -5.21
C ASN A 35 -2.45 20.88 -4.71
N ARG A 36 -2.50 20.14 -3.60
CA ARG A 36 -3.75 19.66 -3.00
C ARG A 36 -4.18 20.60 -1.89
N SER A 37 -5.35 21.23 -2.03
CA SER A 37 -5.91 22.11 -0.99
C SER A 37 -6.04 21.38 0.35
N SER A 38 -5.79 22.08 1.46
CA SER A 38 -5.74 21.50 2.82
C SER A 38 -6.99 20.70 3.20
N LEU A 39 -8.18 21.16 2.80
CA LEU A 39 -9.44 20.44 3.05
C LEU A 39 -9.50 19.09 2.31
N ASN A 40 -9.04 19.05 1.06
CA ASN A 40 -8.95 17.81 0.29
C ASN A 40 -7.91 16.86 0.89
N TYR A 41 -6.77 17.37 1.35
CA TYR A 41 -5.77 16.57 2.04
C TYR A 41 -6.30 15.97 3.35
N MET A 42 -7.10 16.73 4.12
CA MET A 42 -7.61 16.28 5.42
C MET A 42 -8.80 15.31 5.28
N PHE A 43 -9.75 15.62 4.40
CA PHE A 43 -11.02 14.86 4.27
C PHE A 43 -11.09 13.94 3.05
N ASN A 44 -10.14 14.01 2.13
CA ASN A 44 -10.11 13.22 0.90
C ASN A 44 -11.35 13.41 0.00
N PHE A 45 -11.86 14.64 -0.14
CA PHE A 45 -13.05 14.92 -0.97
C PHE A 45 -12.83 14.64 -2.46
N ASP A 46 -11.61 14.84 -2.94
CA ASP A 46 -11.15 14.53 -4.30
C ASP A 46 -10.86 13.04 -4.52
N LYS A 47 -11.02 12.19 -3.49
CA LYS A 47 -10.90 10.73 -3.54
C LYS A 47 -9.56 10.22 -4.10
N ARG A 48 -8.48 10.99 -3.90
CA ARG A 48 -7.13 10.62 -4.37
C ARG A 48 -6.36 9.72 -3.40
N ASP A 49 -6.78 9.60 -2.15
CA ASP A 49 -6.17 8.67 -1.19
C ASP A 49 -6.51 7.23 -1.55
N VAL A 50 -5.53 6.34 -1.47
CA VAL A 50 -5.73 4.89 -1.62
C VAL A 50 -5.80 4.26 -0.24
N LYS A 51 -6.88 3.56 0.08
CA LYS A 51 -7.07 2.89 1.37
C LYS A 51 -6.32 1.55 1.37
N LEU A 52 -5.32 1.42 2.25
CA LEU A 52 -4.48 0.23 2.33
C LEU A 52 -5.00 -0.79 3.34
N SER A 53 -5.62 -0.29 4.42
CA SER A 53 -6.28 -1.14 5.41
C SER A 53 -7.42 -0.42 6.13
N SER A 54 -8.39 -1.17 6.63
CA SER A 54 -9.56 -0.65 7.36
C SER A 54 -9.66 -1.25 8.75
N VAL A 55 -9.92 -0.43 9.77
CA VAL A 55 -10.15 -0.89 11.15
C VAL A 55 -11.49 -1.63 11.28
N TRP A 56 -12.48 -1.20 10.49
CA TRP A 56 -13.88 -1.62 10.60
C TRP A 56 -14.35 -2.50 9.42
N GLY A 57 -13.44 -3.13 8.67
CA GLY A 57 -13.81 -3.95 7.51
C GLY A 57 -12.68 -4.83 6.98
N GLU A 58 -12.95 -5.58 5.91
CA GLU A 58 -12.07 -6.63 5.35
C GLU A 58 -10.88 -6.13 4.52
N ILE A 59 -10.75 -4.82 4.32
CA ILE A 59 -9.71 -4.26 3.45
C ILE A 59 -8.35 -4.43 4.14
N CYS A 60 -7.53 -5.33 3.59
CA CYS A 60 -6.14 -5.56 3.95
C CYS A 60 -5.38 -5.86 2.65
N CYS A 61 -4.65 -4.87 2.14
CA CYS A 61 -3.90 -5.04 0.89
C CYS A 61 -2.79 -6.08 1.05
N ILE A 62 -2.59 -6.86 -0.02
CA ILE A 62 -1.44 -7.75 -0.13
C ILE A 62 -0.22 -6.88 -0.43
N ALA A 63 0.88 -7.15 0.27
CA ALA A 63 2.15 -6.49 0.05
C ALA A 63 3.25 -7.51 -0.22
N TYR A 64 4.29 -7.10 -0.91
CA TYR A 64 5.42 -7.93 -1.25
C TYR A 64 6.71 -7.21 -0.85
N LEU A 65 7.53 -7.83 0.00
CA LEU A 65 8.79 -7.28 0.49
C LEU A 65 9.98 -7.90 -0.24
N CYS A 66 10.81 -7.07 -0.86
CA CYS A 66 12.13 -7.49 -1.30
C CYS A 66 13.14 -7.26 -0.18
N ARG A 67 13.66 -8.34 0.42
CA ARG A 67 14.66 -8.25 1.51
C ARG A 67 16.00 -7.65 1.08
N VAL A 68 16.33 -7.72 -0.20
CA VAL A 68 17.60 -7.19 -0.75
C VAL A 68 17.50 -5.68 -0.97
N CYS A 69 16.52 -5.22 -1.75
CA CYS A 69 16.33 -3.79 -2.01
C CYS A 69 15.70 -3.04 -0.82
N ARG A 70 15.14 -3.77 0.17
CA ARG A 70 14.34 -3.24 1.28
C ARG A 70 13.18 -2.37 0.79
N LYS A 71 12.50 -2.84 -0.25
CA LYS A 71 11.33 -2.17 -0.87
C LYS A 71 10.09 -3.04 -0.72
N ILE A 72 8.96 -2.39 -0.48
CA ILE A 72 7.65 -3.01 -0.46
C ILE A 72 6.89 -2.59 -1.72
N VAL A 73 6.28 -3.54 -2.41
CA VAL A 73 5.28 -3.30 -3.45
C VAL A 73 3.92 -3.66 -2.85
N ILE A 74 2.96 -2.74 -2.92
CA ILE A 74 1.62 -2.94 -2.38
C ILE A 74 0.67 -3.14 -3.56
N ASP A 75 -0.10 -4.21 -3.52
CA ASP A 75 -1.15 -4.53 -4.50
C ASP A 75 -2.47 -3.97 -3.93
N VAL A 76 -2.97 -2.90 -4.55
CA VAL A 76 -4.08 -2.07 -4.06
C VAL A 76 -5.31 -2.16 -4.96
#